data_AF-X1A501-F1
#
_entry.id   AF-X1A501-F1
#
_cell.length_a   1.000
_cell.length_b   1.000
_cell.length_c   1.000
_cell.angle_alpha   90.00
_cell.angle_beta   90.00
_cell.angle_gamma   90.00
#
_symmetry.space_group_name_H-M   'P 1'
#
loop_
_entity.id
_entity.type
_entity.pdbx_description
1 polymer ?
#
loop_
_entity_poly.entity_id
_entity_poly.type
_entity_poly.pdbx_seq_one_letter_code
_entity_poly.pdbx_strand_id
1 'polypeptide(L)' 'MEAERTGQDVYDVIVEKASPEPVDVYILPHFVGSGTPTLSSKSKGAILGLTLDTTKQDVS' A
#
# COMPACT_ATOMS: atom_id res chain seq x y z
N MET A 1 -2.31 11.83 14.22
CA MET A 1 -2.90 11.46 15.52
C MET A 1 -2.13 10.35 16.23
N GLU A 2 -2.01 9.11 15.73
CA GLU A 2 -1.27 8.08 16.49
C GLU A 2 0.22 8.40 16.66
N ALA A 3 0.93 8.68 15.57
CA ALA A 3 2.33 9.10 15.61
C ALA A 3 2.57 10.34 16.50
N GLU A 4 1.65 11.32 16.45
CA GLU A 4 1.69 12.51 17.33
C GLU A 4 1.43 12.16 18.81
N ARG A 5 0.56 11.19 19.08
CA ARG A 5 0.19 10.74 20.43
C ARG A 5 1.29 9.91 21.06
N THR A 6 2.02 9.12 20.28
CA THR A 6 3.09 8.23 20.75
C THR A 6 4.49 8.83 20.59
N GLY A 7 4.64 9.93 19.85
CA GLY A 7 5.94 10.52 19.52
C GLY A 7 6.78 9.67 18.56
N GLN A 8 6.18 8.71 17.87
CA GLN A 8 6.83 7.82 16.90
C GLN A 8 6.87 8.46 15.50
N ASP A 9 7.79 7.97 14.65
CA ASP A 9 7.75 8.27 13.22
C ASP A 9 6.47 7.69 12.58
N VAL A 10 5.90 8.40 11.62
CA VAL A 10 4.64 7.99 10.99
C VAL A 10 4.80 6.72 10.16
N TYR A 11 5.96 6.49 9.55
CA TYR A 11 6.24 5.29 8.78
C TYR A 11 6.41 4.08 9.68
N ASP A 12 7.03 4.24 10.86
CA ASP A 12 7.11 3.16 11.85
C ASP A 12 5.71 2.71 12.26
N VAL A 13 4.81 3.66 12.54
CA VAL A 13 3.39 3.35 12.88
C VAL A 13 2.65 2.64 11.74
N ILE A 14 2.98 2.94 10.48
CA ILE A 14 2.35 2.29 9.31
C ILE A 14 2.88 0.86 9.17
N VAL A 15 4.20 0.67 9.21
CA VAL A 15 4.86 -0.63 9.06
C VAL A 15 4.48 -1.57 10.22
N GLU A 16 4.44 -1.07 11.45
CA GLU A 16 4.00 -1.84 12.63
C GLU A 16 2.55 -2.34 12.52
N LYS A 17 1.72 -1.63 11.76
CA LYS A 17 0.31 -1.98 11.56
C LYS A 17 0.05 -2.80 10.31
N ALA A 18 1.01 -2.92 9.41
CA ALA A 18 0.85 -3.71 8.19
C ALA A 18 0.49 -5.16 8.53
N SER A 19 -0.30 -5.81 7.67
CA SER A 19 -0.65 -7.22 7.89
C SER A 19 0.64 -8.07 7.97
N PRO A 20 0.84 -8.86 9.04
CA PRO A 20 2.01 -9.73 9.15
C PRO A 20 1.90 -10.95 8.22
N GLU A 21 0.68 -11.28 7.79
CA GLU A 21 0.39 -12.39 6.89
C GLU A 21 0.12 -11.89 5.46
N PRO A 22 0.37 -12.72 4.43
CA PRO A 22 -0.01 -12.41 3.07
C PRO A 22 -1.51 -12.06 2.97
N VAL A 23 -1.82 -11.05 2.16
CA VAL A 23 -3.19 -10.57 1.94
C VAL A 23 -3.66 -10.86 0.53
N ASP A 24 -4.97 -11.03 0.36
CA ASP A 24 -5.62 -11.30 -0.93
C ASP A 24 -5.88 -10.03 -1.75
N VAL A 25 -4.97 -9.05 -1.67
CA VAL A 25 -5.01 -7.78 -2.42
C VAL A 25 -3.77 -7.68 -3.30
N TYR A 26 -3.95 -7.28 -4.55
CA TYR A 26 -2.85 -7.01 -5.47
C TYR A 26 -2.72 -5.52 -5.75
N ILE A 27 -1.53 -4.98 -5.50
CA ILE A 27 -1.19 -3.59 -5.81
C ILE A 27 -0.32 -3.56 -7.07
N LEU A 28 -0.83 -2.91 -8.12
CA LEU A 28 -0.02 -2.53 -9.27
C LEU A 28 0.64 -1.17 -8.97
N PRO A 29 1.97 -1.08 -8.81
CA PRO A 29 2.63 0.11 -8.26
C PRO A 29 2.90 1.20 -9.31
N HIS A 30 2.20 1.18 -10.46
CA HIS A 30 2.43 2.11 -11.57
C HIS A 30 1.80 3.50 -11.32
N PHE A 31 1.93 4.04 -10.11
CA PHE A 31 1.35 5.33 -9.71
C PHE A 31 1.90 6.51 -10.52
N VAL A 32 3.11 6.37 -11.08
CA VAL A 32 3.78 7.37 -11.93
C VAL A 32 4.10 6.82 -13.34
N GLY A 33 3.43 5.74 -13.76
CA GLY A 33 3.76 4.96 -14.96
C GLY A 33 4.58 3.71 -14.66
N SER A 34 4.87 2.92 -15.69
CA SER A 34 5.67 1.70 -15.58
C SER A 34 7.13 1.97 -15.93
N GLY A 35 8.07 1.41 -15.16
CA GLY A 35 9.48 1.33 -15.52
C GLY A 35 9.76 0.20 -16.52
N THR A 36 10.91 -0.45 -16.38
CA THR A 36 11.21 -1.66 -17.15
C THR A 36 10.16 -2.75 -16.85
N PRO A 37 9.77 -3.57 -17.84
CA PRO A 37 10.26 -3.60 -19.22
C PRO A 37 9.50 -2.69 -20.20
N THR A 38 8.30 -2.22 -19.87
CA THR A 38 7.41 -1.56 -20.86
C THR A 38 7.61 -0.07 -21.03
N LEU A 39 8.28 0.61 -20.08
CA LEU A 39 8.63 2.04 -20.12
C LEU A 39 7.45 2.96 -20.50
N SER A 40 6.25 2.62 -20.07
CA SER A 40 5.01 3.33 -20.42
C SER A 40 4.60 4.34 -19.35
N SER A 41 4.66 5.63 -19.71
CA SER A 41 4.11 6.74 -18.91
C SER A 41 2.57 6.70 -18.80
N LYS A 42 1.91 5.96 -19.70
CA LYS A 42 0.45 5.79 -19.68
C LYS A 42 0.00 4.73 -18.69
N SER A 43 0.89 3.89 -18.17
CA SER A 43 0.53 2.89 -17.17
C SER A 43 -0.03 3.55 -15.91
N LYS A 44 -0.91 2.86 -15.20
CA LYS A 44 -1.62 3.37 -14.03
C LYS A 44 -1.56 2.38 -12.90
N GLY A 45 -1.47 2.90 -11.68
CA GLY A 45 -1.61 2.09 -10.48
C GLY A 45 -3.03 1.57 -10.32
N ALA A 46 -3.15 0.44 -9.65
CA ALA A 46 -4.43 -0.18 -9.34
C ALA A 46 -4.33 -0.95 -8.03
N ILE A 47 -5.45 -1.04 -7.32
CA ILE A 47 -5.62 -1.94 -6.17
C ILE A 47 -6.75 -2.89 -6.55
N LEU A 48 -6.46 -4.18 -6.57
CA LEU A 48 -7.34 -5.24 -7.07
C LEU A 48 -7.60 -6.26 -5.96
N GLY A 49 -8.82 -6.80 -5.89
CA GLY A 49 -9.19 -7.82 -4.89
C GLY A 49 -9.81 -7.29 -3.60
N LEU A 50 -10.22 -6.02 -3.55
CA LEU A 50 -10.88 -5.46 -2.37
C LEU A 50 -12.19 -6.19 -2.06
N THR A 51 -12.39 -6.51 -0.78
CA THR A 51 -13.65 -7.01 -0.22
C THR A 51 -14.14 -6.07 0.87
N LEU A 52 -15.29 -6.37 1.48
CA LEU A 52 -15.77 -5.62 2.65
C LEU A 52 -14.87 -5.82 3.88
N ASP A 53 -14.10 -6.90 3.93
CA ASP A 53 -13.20 -7.22 5.04
C ASP A 53 -11.83 -6.56 4.87
N THR A 54 -11.52 -6.00 3.69
CA THR A 54 -10.24 -5.34 3.45
C THR A 54 -10.08 -4.11 4.33
N THR A 55 -8.97 -4.07 5.06
CA THR A 55 -8.60 -3.01 5.97
C THR A 55 -7.49 -2.13 5.38
N LYS A 56 -7.21 -0.99 6.02
CA LYS A 56 -6.09 -0.13 5.62
C LYS A 56 -4.75 -0.87 5.74
N GLN A 57 -4.63 -1.72 6.74
CA GLN A 57 -3.43 -2.51 7.05
C GLN A 57 -3.04 -3.48 5.93
N ASP A 58 -4.01 -3.88 5.10
CA ASP A 58 -3.76 -4.78 3.96
C ASP A 58 -3.16 -4.05 2.74
N VAL A 59 -3.11 -2.73 2.76
CA VAL A 59 -2.53 -1.89 1.69
C VAL A 59 -1.43 -0.95 2.19
N SER A 60 -0.94 -1.19 3.41
CA SER A 60 0.02 -0.35 4.15
C SER A 60 1.46 -0.76 3.93
#